data_AF-A0A4Y2HW29-F1
#
_entry.id   AF-A0A4Y2HW29-F1
#
_cell.length_a   1.000
_cell.length_b   1.000
_cell.length_c   1.000
_cell.angle_alpha   90.00
_cell.angle_beta   90.00
_cell.angle_gamma   90.00
#
_symmetry.space_group_name_H-M   'P 1'
#
loop_
_entity.id
_entity.type
_entity.pdbx_description
1 polymer ?
#
loop_
_entity_poly.entity_id
_entity_poly.type
_entity_poly.pdbx_seq_one_letter_code
_entity_poly.pdbx_strand_id
1 'polypeptide(L)'
;MDSSCNNCKTCSTCPSCALKILASNRLHDKAYDNLSELYKVVCTLSVTQVHCERTFSKLKIIKNRLRNSLSEENLESYVMLSIEKELLDNLDGEKIIDRFAETSSELKRLLTCS
;
A
#
# COMPACT_ATOMS: atom_id res chain seq x y z
N MET A 1 -2.26 -0.41 -7.64
CA MET A 1 -2.76 0.48 -8.74
C MET A 1 -4.14 -0.03 -9.16
N ASP A 2 -5.14 0.76 -9.56
CA ASP A 2 -5.08 1.96 -10.39
C ASP A 2 -5.52 3.24 -9.66
N SER A 3 -4.52 3.93 -9.13
CA SER A 3 -4.44 5.39 -9.08
C SER A 3 -4.00 5.95 -10.44
N SER A 4 -4.26 5.24 -11.53
CA SER A 4 -3.85 5.56 -12.89
C SER A 4 -4.78 6.62 -13.52
N CYS A 5 -4.97 7.74 -12.84
CA CYS A 5 -5.38 8.98 -13.52
C CYS A 5 -4.11 9.66 -14.07
N ASN A 6 -3.39 8.93 -14.94
CA ASN A 6 -2.17 9.44 -15.57
C ASN A 6 -2.46 10.19 -16.87
N ASN A 7 -3.71 10.26 -17.33
CA ASN A 7 -4.05 11.05 -18.52
C ASN A 7 -5.53 11.45 -18.65
N CYS A 8 -6.20 11.86 -17.57
CA CYS A 8 -7.58 12.32 -17.69
C CYS A 8 -7.63 13.83 -17.95
N LYS A 9 -7.81 14.21 -19.22
CA LYS A 9 -7.95 15.62 -19.63
C LYS A 9 -9.32 16.23 -19.27
N THR A 10 -10.27 15.46 -18.75
CA THR A 10 -11.68 15.88 -18.55
C THR A 10 -12.35 15.37 -17.26
N CYS A 11 -11.64 14.72 -16.33
CA CYS A 11 -12.29 14.22 -15.10
C CYS A 11 -12.36 15.30 -14.01
N SER A 12 -13.58 15.71 -13.69
CA SER A 12 -13.91 16.69 -12.64
C SER A 12 -14.31 16.04 -11.30
N THR A 13 -14.41 14.71 -11.22
CA THR A 13 -15.01 14.02 -10.05
C THR A 13 -14.06 13.08 -9.32
N CYS A 14 -12.81 12.90 -9.79
CA CYS A 14 -11.87 12.00 -9.13
C CYS A 14 -11.16 12.66 -7.92
N PRO A 15 -10.95 11.95 -6.79
CA PRO A 15 -10.28 12.52 -5.62
C PRO A 15 -8.88 13.09 -5.93
N SER A 16 -8.11 12.44 -6.81
CA SER A 16 -6.80 12.97 -7.22
C SER A 16 -6.88 14.20 -8.13
N CYS A 17 -7.94 14.31 -8.94
CA CYS A 17 -8.22 15.45 -9.80
C CYS A 17 -8.64 16.66 -8.95
N ALA A 18 -9.56 16.44 -8.01
CA ALA A 18 -10.01 17.46 -7.09
C ALA A 18 -8.87 17.91 -6.15
N LEU A 19 -8.00 17.01 -5.67
CA LEU A 19 -6.79 17.41 -4.93
C LEU A 19 -5.87 18.33 -5.75
N LYS A 20 -5.67 18.05 -7.05
CA LYS A 20 -4.88 18.91 -7.96
C LYS A 20 -5.53 20.28 -8.18
N ILE A 21 -6.86 20.32 -8.35
CA ILE A 21 -7.60 21.58 -8.53
C ILE A 21 -7.51 22.43 -7.25
N LEU A 22 -7.66 21.81 -6.07
CA LEU A 22 -7.54 22.49 -4.80
C LEU A 22 -6.12 23.06 -4.57
N ALA A 23 -5.09 22.28 -4.91
CA ALA A 23 -3.70 22.74 -4.86
C ALA A 23 -3.44 23.92 -5.83
N SER A 24 -4.06 23.90 -7.02
CA SER A 24 -3.92 24.96 -8.03
C SER A 24 -4.59 26.28 -7.63
N ASN A 25 -5.65 26.24 -6.81
CA ASN A 25 -6.39 27.42 -6.35
C ASN A 25 -5.85 28.03 -5.03
N ARG A 26 -4.69 27.55 -4.51
CA ARG A 26 -4.11 28.01 -3.23
C ARG A 26 -5.12 28.04 -2.07
N LEU A 27 -6.05 27.10 -2.02
CA LEU A 27 -7.03 26.95 -0.92
C LEU A 27 -6.41 26.44 0.39
N HIS A 28 -5.07 26.42 0.47
CA HIS A 28 -4.27 26.21 1.68
C HIS A 28 -3.92 27.52 2.40
N ASP A 29 -4.49 28.64 1.97
CA ASP A 29 -4.37 29.90 2.69
C ASP A 29 -5.23 29.86 3.97
N LYS A 30 -4.84 30.62 5.00
CA LYS A 30 -5.48 30.59 6.34
C LYS A 30 -6.99 30.85 6.32
N ALA A 31 -7.50 31.47 5.25
CA ALA A 31 -8.92 31.70 5.04
C ALA A 31 -9.74 30.40 4.84
N TYR A 32 -9.10 29.29 4.45
CA TYR A 32 -9.78 28.03 4.07
C TYR A 32 -9.20 26.77 4.75
N ASP A 33 -8.50 26.91 5.87
CA ASP A 33 -7.87 25.78 6.58
C ASP A 33 -8.84 24.62 6.86
N ASN A 34 -10.06 24.93 7.32
CA ASN A 34 -11.10 23.93 7.60
C ASN A 34 -11.53 23.14 6.35
N LEU A 35 -11.58 23.79 5.19
CA LEU A 35 -11.93 23.16 3.92
C LEU A 35 -10.82 22.20 3.49
N SER A 36 -9.56 22.63 3.66
CA SER A 36 -8.40 21.82 3.33
C SER A 36 -8.32 20.55 4.21
N GLU A 37 -8.65 20.68 5.50
CA GLU A 37 -8.62 19.57 6.45
C GLU A 37 -9.76 18.57 6.20
N LEU A 38 -10.98 19.07 5.97
CA LEU A 38 -12.11 18.22 5.59
C LEU A 38 -11.79 17.40 4.33
N TYR A 39 -11.17 18.03 3.33
CA TYR A 39 -10.83 17.35 2.10
C TYR A 39 -9.78 16.25 2.29
N LYS A 40 -8.78 16.47 3.14
CA LYS A 40 -7.81 15.42 3.52
C LYS A 40 -8.51 14.24 4.17
N VAL A 41 -9.45 14.49 5.07
CA VAL A 41 -10.22 13.43 5.74
C VAL A 41 -11.04 12.63 4.72
N VAL A 42 -11.76 13.31 3.83
CA VAL A 42 -12.55 12.65 2.77
C VAL A 42 -11.66 11.82 1.85
N CYS A 43 -10.52 12.36 1.43
CA CYS A 43 -9.55 11.62 0.60
C CYS A 43 -8.99 10.40 1.34
N THR A 44 -8.60 10.57 2.60
CA THR A 44 -8.07 9.48 3.43
C THR A 44 -9.11 8.39 3.58
N LEU A 45 -10.35 8.75 3.91
CA LEU A 45 -11.46 7.81 4.03
C LEU A 45 -11.72 7.05 2.72
N SER A 46 -11.69 7.75 1.59
CA SER A 46 -11.87 7.13 0.28
C SER A 46 -10.75 6.12 -0.02
N VAL A 47 -9.50 6.47 0.29
CA VAL A 47 -8.34 5.61 0.11
C VAL A 47 -8.40 4.39 1.04
N THR A 48 -8.76 4.58 2.32
CA THR A 48 -8.87 3.47 3.27
C THR A 48 -10.01 2.54 2.91
N GLN A 49 -11.17 3.05 2.48
CA GLN A 49 -12.28 2.20 2.01
C GLN A 49 -11.82 1.28 0.88
N VAL A 50 -11.18 1.84 -0.16
CA VAL A 50 -10.69 1.05 -1.29
C VAL A 50 -9.63 0.04 -0.85
N HIS A 51 -8.75 0.41 0.09
CA HIS A 51 -7.77 -0.52 0.65
C HIS A 51 -8.45 -1.67 1.39
N CYS A 52 -9.43 -1.38 2.24
CA CYS A 52 -10.22 -2.39 2.95
C CYS A 52 -10.93 -3.34 1.97
N GLU A 53 -11.61 -2.82 0.94
CA GLU A 53 -12.28 -3.64 -0.08
C GLU A 53 -11.30 -4.60 -0.77
N ARG A 54 -10.12 -4.11 -1.15
CA ARG A 54 -9.06 -4.94 -1.75
C ARG A 54 -8.54 -6.01 -0.77
N THR A 55 -8.29 -5.63 0.47
CA THR A 55 -7.80 -6.54 1.52
C THR A 55 -8.84 -7.63 1.82
N PHE A 56 -10.13 -7.27 1.95
CA PHE A 56 -11.22 -8.22 2.13
C PHE A 56 -11.40 -9.14 0.92
N SER A 57 -11.19 -8.63 -0.29
CA SER A 57 -11.21 -9.46 -1.51
C SER A 57 -10.08 -10.49 -1.51
N LYS A 58 -8.84 -10.08 -1.19
CA LYS A 58 -7.70 -11.00 -1.01
C LYS A 58 -7.97 -12.03 0.09
N LEU A 59 -8.46 -11.58 1.24
CA LEU A 59 -8.82 -12.44 2.37
C LEU A 59 -9.86 -13.48 1.98
N LYS A 60 -10.90 -13.08 1.24
CA LYS A 60 -11.93 -14.00 0.74
C LYS A 60 -11.30 -15.11 -0.11
N ILE A 61 -10.35 -14.79 -0.99
CA ILE A 61 -9.64 -15.79 -1.81
C ILE A 61 -8.84 -16.75 -0.93
N ILE A 62 -8.07 -16.23 0.03
CA ILE A 62 -7.26 -17.04 0.97
C ILE A 62 -8.15 -18.00 1.75
N LYS A 63 -9.20 -17.47 2.38
CA LYS A 63 -10.17 -18.25 3.15
C LYS A 63 -10.85 -19.32 2.30
N ASN A 64 -11.20 -19.02 1.05
CA ASN A 64 -11.87 -20.00 0.18
C ASN A 64 -10.91 -21.12 -0.26
N ARG A 65 -9.62 -20.80 -0.50
CA ARG A 65 -8.60 -21.79 -0.87
C ARG A 65 -8.19 -22.69 0.29
N LEU A 66 -8.17 -22.16 1.52
CA LEU A 66 -7.66 -22.85 2.72
C LEU A 66 -8.77 -23.33 3.67
N ARG A 67 -10.04 -23.34 3.23
CA ARG A 67 -11.25 -23.52 4.06
C ARG A 67 -11.20 -24.72 5.02
N ASN A 68 -10.49 -25.78 4.67
CA ASN A 68 -10.42 -27.01 5.46
C ASN A 68 -9.17 -27.12 6.35
N SER A 69 -8.26 -26.14 6.33
CA SER A 69 -6.93 -26.23 6.95
C SER A 69 -6.58 -25.05 7.88
N LEU A 70 -7.47 -24.08 8.05
CA LEU A 70 -7.11 -22.79 8.64
C LEU A 70 -7.81 -22.53 9.98
N SER A 71 -7.02 -22.36 11.04
CA SER A 71 -7.43 -21.71 12.29
C SER A 71 -7.43 -20.19 12.11
N GLU A 72 -8.12 -19.47 12.99
CA GLU A 72 -8.20 -17.99 12.97
C GLU A 72 -6.82 -17.32 13.06
N GLU A 73 -5.95 -17.84 13.93
CA GLU A 73 -4.57 -17.36 14.13
C GLU A 73 -3.69 -17.52 12.87
N ASN A 74 -3.86 -18.64 12.16
CA ASN A 74 -3.18 -18.86 10.88
C ASN A 74 -3.71 -17.89 9.83
N LEU A 75 -5.03 -17.65 9.78
CA LEU A 75 -5.64 -16.74 8.81
C LEU A 75 -5.11 -15.31 8.94
N GLU A 76 -5.01 -14.80 10.16
CA GLU A 76 -4.44 -13.48 10.44
C GLU A 76 -2.99 -13.38 9.92
N SER A 77 -2.17 -14.39 10.24
CA SER A 77 -0.79 -14.48 9.76
C SER A 77 -0.69 -14.49 8.23
N TYR A 78 -1.57 -15.23 7.54
CA TYR A 78 -1.60 -15.26 6.07
C TYR A 78 -2.02 -13.93 5.45
N VAL A 79 -2.96 -13.21 6.06
CA VAL A 79 -3.38 -11.89 5.59
C VAL A 79 -2.23 -10.90 5.72
N MET A 80 -1.55 -10.89 6.86
CA MET A 80 -0.38 -10.04 7.10
C MET A 80 0.72 -10.30 6.07
N LEU A 81 1.08 -11.57 5.86
CA LEU A 81 2.02 -11.97 4.81
C LEU A 81 1.54 -11.53 3.42
N SER A 82 0.25 -11.63 3.11
CA SER A 82 -0.29 -11.25 1.80
C SER A 82 -0.34 -9.74 1.55
N ILE A 83 -0.41 -8.94 2.61
CA ILE A 83 -0.30 -7.47 2.55
C ILE A 83 1.17 -7.09 2.34
N GLU A 84 2.07 -7.68 3.13
CA GLU A 84 3.51 -7.42 3.04
C GLU A 84 4.15 -8.01 1.79
N LYS A 85 3.57 -9.04 1.20
CA LYS A 85 4.05 -9.66 -0.04
C LYS A 85 4.23 -8.65 -1.17
N GLU A 86 3.33 -7.68 -1.31
CA GLU A 86 3.46 -6.64 -2.34
C GLU A 86 4.67 -5.72 -2.06
N LEU A 87 5.01 -5.48 -0.80
CA LEU A 87 6.23 -4.75 -0.42
C LEU A 87 7.49 -5.61 -0.68
N LEU A 88 7.44 -6.89 -0.31
CA LEU A 88 8.53 -7.84 -0.50
C LEU A 88 8.84 -8.09 -1.99
N ASP A 89 7.81 -8.20 -2.83
CA ASP A 89 7.96 -8.38 -4.29
C ASP A 89 8.62 -7.16 -4.96
N ASN A 90 8.61 -5.98 -4.31
CA ASN A 90 9.30 -4.78 -4.77
C ASN A 90 10.75 -4.66 -4.24
N LEU A 91 11.16 -5.51 -3.30
CA LEU A 91 12.52 -5.51 -2.77
C LEU A 91 13.41 -6.42 -3.62
N ASP A 92 14.62 -5.94 -3.88
CA ASP A 92 15.64 -6.68 -4.60
C ASP A 92 16.28 -7.71 -3.67
N GLY A 93 16.02 -8.99 -3.94
CA GLY A 93 16.47 -10.10 -3.10
C GLY A 93 17.99 -10.13 -2.93
N GLU A 94 18.74 -9.81 -3.99
CA GLU A 94 20.21 -9.74 -3.95
C GLU A 94 20.69 -8.67 -2.98
N LYS A 95 20.06 -7.49 -2.98
CA LYS A 95 20.38 -6.41 -2.04
C LYS A 95 20.05 -6.77 -0.59
N ILE A 96 19.00 -7.56 -0.37
CA ILE A 96 18.68 -8.05 0.97
C ILE A 96 19.77 -9.02 1.43
N ILE A 97 20.18 -9.96 0.57
CA ILE A 97 21.22 -10.93 0.86
C ILE A 97 22.55 -10.24 1.15
N ASP A 98 22.96 -9.28 0.31
CA ASP A 98 24.19 -8.50 0.48
C ASP A 98 24.17 -7.73 1.82
N ARG A 99 23.07 -7.03 2.12
CA ARG A 99 22.94 -6.27 3.37
C ARG A 99 22.92 -7.18 4.60
N PHE A 100 22.34 -8.36 4.47
CA PHE A 100 22.31 -9.35 5.55
C PHE A 100 23.68 -10.00 5.77
N ALA A 101 24.37 -10.31 4.68
CA ALA A 101 25.74 -10.80 4.66
C ALA A 101 26.70 -9.82 5.36
N GLU A 102 26.50 -8.51 5.19
CA GLU A 102 27.29 -7.46 5.86
C GLU A 102 27.10 -7.38 7.39
N THR A 103 26.07 -8.03 7.95
CA THR A 103 25.77 -7.96 9.39
C THR A 103 26.75 -8.77 10.24
N SER A 104 27.39 -9.81 9.69
CA SER A 104 28.44 -10.55 10.40
C SER A 104 29.50 -11.12 9.45
N SER A 105 30.73 -11.28 9.95
CA SER A 105 31.83 -11.88 9.18
C SER A 105 31.53 -13.31 8.74
N GLU A 106 30.81 -14.08 9.56
CA GLU A 106 30.41 -15.45 9.24
C GLU A 106 29.31 -15.50 8.18
N LEU A 107 28.32 -14.61 8.27
CA LEU A 107 27.24 -14.51 7.28
C LEU A 107 27.77 -14.04 5.93
N LYS A 108 28.72 -13.11 5.93
CA LYS A 108 29.42 -12.68 4.72
C LYS A 108 30.09 -13.84 4.00
N ARG A 109 30.82 -14.67 4.74
CA ARG A 109 31.51 -15.85 4.19
C ARG A 109 30.55 -16.86 3.58
N LEU A 110 29.37 -17.05 4.17
CA LEU A 110 28.38 -18.05 3.73
C LEU A 110 27.49 -17.56 2.57
N LEU A 111 27.20 -16.26 2.50
CA LEU A 111 26.19 -15.72 1.58
C LEU A 111 26.77 -15.05 0.33
N THR A 112 28.04 -14.60 0.34
CA THR A 112 28.67 -13.97 -0.85
C THR A 112 29.65 -14.88 -1.59
N CYS A 113 29.81 -16.13 -1.16
CA CYS A 113 30.67 -17.13 -1.82
C CYS A 113 29.80 -18.17 -2.56
N SER A 114 29.23 -17.78 -3.70
CA SER A 114 28.61 -18.66 -4.69
C SER A 114 28.87 -18.12 -6.08
#